data_AF-A0A496ZEJ9-F1
#
_entry.id   AF-A0A496ZEJ9-F1
#
_cell.length_a   1.000
_cell.length_b   1.000
_cell.length_c   1.000
_cell.angle_alpha   90.00
_cell.angle_beta   90.00
_cell.angle_gamma   90.00
#
_symmetry.space_group_name_H-M   'P 1'
#
loop_
_entity.id
_entity.type
_entity.pdbx_description
1 polymer ?
#
loop_
_entity_poly.entity_id
_entity_poly.type
_entity_poly.pdbx_seq_one_letter_code
_entity_poly.pdbx_strand_id
1 'polypeptide(L)'
;MQGKLLNKNLMVAILICVICLPISGTAVSMENPDFKAIVGEWVRPDGGYVIRVLNVLQNGTVDVGYFNPDPINVSEARVSLWKGLVKLVIKLQDKGYPGSTYTLYYYTEKDALAGFYYQAAVGQTYEVVFIRKPGR
;
A
#
# COMPACT_ATOMS: atom_id res chain seq x y z
N MET A 1 37.21 67.21 -49.80
CA MET A 1 36.95 67.55 -48.38
C MET A 1 35.63 66.90 -47.97
N GLN A 2 35.67 66.22 -46.83
CA GLN A 2 34.60 65.76 -45.91
C GLN A 2 33.13 65.67 -46.37
N GLY A 3 32.51 64.53 -46.03
CA GLY A 3 31.06 64.37 -45.91
C GLY A 3 30.71 63.02 -45.28
N LYS A 4 30.39 63.03 -43.99
CA LYS A 4 30.05 61.90 -43.11
C LYS A 4 28.57 61.54 -43.26
N LEU A 5 28.20 60.26 -43.31
CA LEU A 5 26.92 59.82 -42.72
C LEU A 5 26.96 58.35 -42.27
N LEU A 6 26.42 58.16 -41.08
CA LEU A 6 26.43 57.02 -40.17
C LEU A 6 25.33 56.00 -40.53
N ASN A 7 25.50 54.70 -40.21
CA ASN A 7 24.47 53.81 -39.64
C ASN A 7 25.10 52.42 -39.33
N LYS A 8 25.35 52.06 -38.07
CA LYS A 8 24.46 51.53 -37.01
C LYS A 8 24.35 49.99 -37.02
N ASN A 9 25.22 49.39 -36.19
CA ASN A 9 25.10 48.15 -35.42
C ASN A 9 23.98 47.17 -35.80
N LEU A 10 24.37 46.00 -36.31
CA LEU A 10 23.57 44.78 -36.21
C LEU A 10 24.27 43.81 -35.23
N MET A 11 23.95 43.97 -33.94
CA MET A 11 24.16 42.89 -32.96
C MET A 11 23.04 41.86 -33.17
N VAL A 12 23.40 40.67 -33.61
CA VAL A 12 22.51 39.52 -33.67
C VAL A 12 22.27 39.02 -32.24
N ALA A 13 21.10 39.32 -31.68
CA ALA A 13 20.62 38.68 -30.46
C ALA A 13 19.88 37.40 -30.87
N ILE A 14 20.47 36.24 -30.58
CA ILE A 14 19.83 34.92 -30.75
C ILE A 14 18.74 34.81 -29.68
N LEU A 15 17.48 34.94 -30.11
CA LEU A 15 16.31 34.65 -29.29
C LEU A 15 16.19 33.12 -29.16
N ILE A 16 16.73 32.55 -28.09
CA ILE A 16 16.45 31.16 -27.70
C ILE A 16 15.01 31.13 -27.19
N CYS A 17 14.08 30.77 -28.08
CA CYS A 17 12.73 30.39 -27.71
C CYS A 17 12.80 29.00 -27.08
N VAL A 18 12.99 28.94 -25.75
CA VAL A 18 12.80 27.70 -25.00
C VAL A 18 11.30 27.40 -25.05
N ILE A 19 10.91 26.56 -25.99
CA ILE A 19 9.56 25.98 -26.06
C ILE A 19 9.46 25.07 -24.84
N CYS A 20 8.88 25.60 -23.76
CA CYS A 20 8.44 24.82 -22.62
C CYS A 20 7.23 24.02 -23.09
N LEU A 21 7.49 22.83 -23.67
CA LEU A 21 6.45 21.86 -23.92
C LEU A 21 5.84 21.50 -22.55
N PRO A 22 4.53 21.67 -22.33
CA PRO A 22 3.91 21.07 -21.18
C PRO A 22 4.09 19.56 -21.32
N ILE A 23 4.90 18.96 -20.45
CA ILE A 23 4.81 17.53 -20.17
C ILE A 23 3.38 17.35 -19.70
N SER A 24 2.51 16.88 -20.60
CA SER A 24 1.21 16.35 -20.21
C SER A 24 1.51 15.14 -19.35
N GLY A 25 1.69 15.38 -18.05
CA GLY A 25 1.59 14.34 -17.05
C GLY A 25 0.19 13.79 -17.21
N THR A 26 0.07 12.61 -17.80
CA THR A 26 -1.14 11.83 -17.67
C THR A 26 -1.33 11.66 -16.17
N ALA A 27 -2.35 12.33 -15.63
CA ALA A 27 -2.84 11.99 -14.31
C ALA A 27 -3.27 10.53 -14.43
N VAL A 28 -2.43 9.63 -13.93
CA VAL A 28 -2.83 8.24 -13.72
C VAL A 28 -4.00 8.35 -12.76
N SER A 29 -5.20 8.08 -13.27
CA SER A 29 -6.37 7.89 -12.42
C SER A 29 -5.96 6.81 -11.44
N MET A 30 -5.72 7.18 -10.18
CA MET A 30 -5.59 6.19 -9.13
C MET A 30 -6.96 5.53 -9.06
N GLU A 31 -7.12 4.41 -9.75
CA GLU A 31 -8.26 3.54 -9.52
C GLU A 31 -8.38 3.38 -8.02
N ASN A 32 -9.59 3.62 -7.50
CA ASN A 32 -9.84 3.42 -6.08
C ASN A 32 -9.45 1.97 -5.79
N PRO A 33 -8.41 1.74 -4.98
CA PRO A 33 -7.89 0.40 -4.76
C PRO A 33 -9.03 -0.49 -4.31
N ASP A 34 -9.24 -1.59 -5.02
CA ASP A 34 -10.25 -2.55 -4.62
C ASP A 34 -9.79 -3.29 -3.37
N PHE A 35 -10.00 -2.65 -2.22
CA PHE A 35 -9.75 -3.26 -0.93
C PHE A 35 -10.69 -4.43 -0.66
N LYS A 36 -11.75 -4.65 -1.46
CA LYS A 36 -12.58 -5.85 -1.32
C LYS A 36 -11.84 -7.11 -1.77
N ALA A 37 -10.75 -6.99 -2.54
CA ALA A 37 -9.93 -8.14 -2.93
C ALA A 37 -9.41 -8.95 -1.73
N ILE A 38 -9.24 -8.34 -0.55
CA ILE A 38 -8.79 -9.04 0.66
C ILE A 38 -9.92 -9.65 1.50
N VAL A 39 -11.20 -9.44 1.13
CA VAL A 39 -12.34 -10.07 1.82
C VAL A 39 -12.28 -11.58 1.60
N GLY A 40 -12.43 -12.36 2.69
CA GLY A 40 -12.32 -13.81 2.68
C GLY A 40 -11.63 -14.40 3.91
N GLU A 41 -11.46 -15.72 3.91
CA GLU A 41 -10.68 -16.45 4.90
C GLU A 41 -9.27 -16.74 4.38
N TRP A 42 -8.28 -16.55 5.24
CA TRP A 42 -6.86 -16.69 4.93
C TRP A 42 -6.22 -17.56 5.99
N VAL A 43 -5.54 -18.63 5.59
CA VAL A 43 -4.95 -19.62 6.51
C VAL A 43 -3.42 -19.59 6.44
N ARG A 44 -2.78 -19.59 7.61
CA ARG A 44 -1.33 -19.77 7.73
C ARG A 44 -1.03 -21.27 7.56
N PRO A 45 -0.28 -21.69 6.52
CA PRO A 45 -0.16 -23.11 6.18
C PRO A 45 0.62 -23.94 7.21
N ASP A 46 1.50 -23.30 7.99
CA ASP A 46 2.37 -23.94 8.99
C ASP A 46 1.72 -24.12 10.36
N GLY A 47 0.69 -23.34 10.71
CA GLY A 47 0.06 -23.35 12.03
C GLY A 47 -1.46 -23.41 12.04
N GLY A 48 -2.10 -23.30 10.87
CA GLY A 48 -3.56 -23.30 10.75
C GLY A 48 -4.24 -22.03 11.28
N TYR A 49 -3.48 -21.00 11.66
CA TYR A 49 -4.04 -19.73 12.13
C TYR A 49 -4.85 -19.06 11.01
N VAL A 50 -5.98 -18.47 11.37
CA VAL A 50 -6.91 -17.91 10.39
C VAL A 50 -7.07 -16.41 10.59
N ILE A 51 -6.96 -15.66 9.49
CA ILE A 51 -7.48 -14.30 9.37
C ILE A 51 -8.77 -14.38 8.57
N ARG A 52 -9.88 -13.90 9.14
CA ARG A 52 -11.17 -13.81 8.46
C ARG A 52 -11.51 -12.34 8.26
N VAL A 53 -11.38 -11.85 7.03
CA VAL A 53 -11.79 -10.50 6.64
C VAL A 53 -13.24 -10.54 6.18
N LEU A 54 -14.15 -9.96 6.97
CA LEU A 54 -15.59 -9.94 6.69
C LEU A 54 -15.95 -8.76 5.78
N ASN A 55 -15.39 -7.59 6.06
CA ASN A 55 -15.69 -6.37 5.32
C ASN A 55 -14.56 -5.35 5.42
N VAL A 56 -14.51 -4.45 4.44
CA VAL A 56 -13.70 -3.23 4.46
C VAL A 56 -14.63 -2.03 4.36
N LEU A 57 -14.58 -1.15 5.35
CA LEU A 57 -15.34 0.09 5.38
C LEU A 57 -14.68 1.17 4.51
N GLN A 58 -15.46 2.17 4.10
CA GLN A 58 -15.00 3.23 3.19
C GLN A 58 -13.83 4.07 3.76
N ASN A 59 -13.70 4.15 5.09
CA ASN A 59 -12.62 4.85 5.77
C ASN A 59 -11.36 3.97 5.98
N GLY A 60 -11.33 2.76 5.41
CA GLY A 60 -10.21 1.82 5.55
C GLY A 60 -10.19 1.03 6.87
N THR A 61 -11.19 1.16 7.74
CA THR A 61 -11.38 0.19 8.84
C THR A 61 -11.71 -1.18 8.25
N VAL A 62 -11.15 -2.25 8.82
CA VAL A 62 -11.42 -3.62 8.40
C VAL A 62 -12.18 -4.35 9.52
N ASP A 63 -13.29 -4.99 9.17
CA ASP A 63 -13.97 -5.95 10.03
C ASP A 63 -13.28 -7.31 9.86
N VAL A 64 -12.51 -7.71 10.87
CA VAL A 64 -11.61 -8.87 10.80
C VAL A 64 -11.57 -9.64 12.11
N GLY A 65 -11.57 -10.96 12.01
CA GLY A 65 -11.25 -11.87 13.12
C GLY A 65 -9.89 -12.54 12.92
N TYR A 66 -9.21 -12.84 14.03
CA TYR A 66 -8.01 -13.67 14.07
C TYR A 66 -8.21 -14.87 15.00
N PHE A 67 -7.75 -16.05 14.58
CA PHE A 67 -7.98 -17.31 15.29
C PHE A 67 -6.69 -18.12 15.47
N ASN A 68 -6.42 -18.56 16.70
CA ASN A 68 -5.33 -19.46 17.06
C ASN A 68 -5.64 -20.33 18.29
N PRO A 69 -6.20 -21.55 18.10
CA PRO A 69 -7.37 -21.80 17.25
C PRO A 69 -8.63 -21.04 17.75
N ASP A 70 -8.63 -20.63 19.02
CA ASP A 70 -9.65 -19.77 19.61
C ASP A 70 -9.53 -18.33 19.09
N PRO A 71 -10.63 -17.54 19.11
CA PRO A 71 -10.57 -16.14 18.71
C PRO A 71 -9.65 -15.34 19.64
N ILE A 72 -8.78 -14.52 19.05
CA ILE A 72 -7.95 -13.54 19.77
C ILE A 72 -8.50 -12.15 19.47
N ASN A 73 -8.64 -11.32 20.49
CA ASN A 73 -9.19 -9.98 20.32
C ASN A 73 -8.34 -9.11 19.38
N VAL A 74 -8.99 -8.58 18.33
CA VAL A 74 -8.42 -7.61 17.40
C VAL A 74 -8.80 -6.20 17.88
N SER A 75 -7.83 -5.46 18.40
CA SER A 75 -8.06 -4.08 18.87
C SER A 75 -8.11 -3.05 17.73
N GLU A 76 -7.46 -3.34 16.60
CA GLU A 76 -7.43 -2.44 15.46
C GLU A 76 -7.14 -3.23 14.18
N ALA A 77 -7.81 -2.86 13.09
CA ALA A 77 -7.45 -3.31 11.76
C ALA A 77 -7.72 -2.23 10.71
N ARG A 78 -6.74 -2.04 9.82
CA ARG A 78 -6.72 -0.99 8.80
C ARG A 78 -6.22 -1.52 7.48
N VAL A 79 -6.77 -0.99 6.39
CA VAL A 79 -6.26 -1.19 5.04
C VAL A 79 -5.82 0.14 4.44
N SER A 80 -4.77 0.07 3.61
CA SER A 80 -4.22 1.22 2.88
C SER A 80 -3.54 0.74 1.60
N LEU A 81 -3.18 1.67 0.72
CA LEU A 81 -2.25 1.39 -0.37
C LEU A 81 -0.82 1.64 0.08
N TRP A 82 0.09 0.75 -0.32
CA TRP A 82 1.52 0.94 -0.17
C TRP A 82 2.25 0.42 -1.40
N LYS A 83 2.92 1.32 -2.13
CA LYS A 83 3.66 0.99 -3.38
C LYS A 83 2.83 0.14 -4.36
N GLY A 84 1.55 0.46 -4.52
CA GLY A 84 0.63 -0.25 -5.40
C GLY A 84 0.03 -1.55 -4.85
N LEU A 85 0.40 -1.97 -3.64
CA LEU A 85 -0.17 -3.15 -2.97
C LEU A 85 -1.21 -2.75 -1.92
N VAL A 86 -2.24 -3.60 -1.76
CA VAL A 86 -3.17 -3.50 -0.64
C VAL A 86 -2.45 -3.96 0.64
N LYS A 87 -2.24 -3.04 1.57
CA LYS A 87 -1.58 -3.27 2.86
C LYS A 87 -2.63 -3.40 3.96
N LEU A 88 -2.68 -4.55 4.62
CA LEU A 88 -3.51 -4.85 5.78
C LEU A 88 -2.65 -4.80 7.05
N VAL A 89 -3.06 -3.99 8.03
CA VAL A 89 -2.46 -3.96 9.36
C VAL A 89 -3.50 -4.45 10.37
N ILE A 90 -3.11 -5.36 11.27
CA ILE A 90 -3.96 -5.90 12.33
C ILE A 90 -3.18 -5.80 13.64
N LYS A 91 -3.83 -5.33 14.72
CA LYS A 91 -3.28 -5.33 16.08
C LYS A 91 -4.11 -6.23 16.99
N LEU A 92 -3.44 -7.21 17.58
CA LEU A 92 -4.00 -8.14 18.56
C LEU A 92 -3.76 -7.63 19.98
N GLN A 93 -4.80 -7.68 20.82
CA GLN A 93 -4.75 -7.22 22.20
C GLN A 93 -5.46 -8.22 23.13
N ASP A 94 -4.72 -9.18 23.65
CA ASP A 94 -5.22 -10.26 24.50
C ASP A 94 -4.11 -10.87 25.37
N LYS A 95 -4.43 -11.85 26.23
CA LYS A 95 -3.45 -12.61 27.00
C LYS A 95 -2.48 -13.32 26.05
N GLY A 96 -1.18 -13.04 26.18
CA GLY A 96 -0.13 -13.53 25.28
C GLY A 96 0.06 -12.68 24.01
N TYR A 97 -0.82 -11.70 23.79
CA TYR A 97 -0.79 -10.79 22.65
C TYR A 97 -0.94 -9.33 23.12
N PRO A 98 0.07 -8.74 23.80
CA PRO A 98 -0.05 -7.41 24.38
C PRO A 98 0.18 -6.29 23.35
N GLY A 99 -0.49 -6.36 22.19
CA GLY A 99 -0.26 -5.45 21.06
C GLY A 99 0.59 -6.06 19.94
N SER A 100 0.51 -7.38 19.74
CA SER A 100 1.19 -8.01 18.59
C SER A 100 0.55 -7.55 17.28
N THR A 101 1.34 -7.35 16.23
CA THR A 101 0.84 -6.79 14.97
C THR A 101 1.16 -7.64 13.77
N TYR A 102 0.23 -7.68 12.83
CA TYR A 102 0.47 -8.11 11.47
C TYR A 102 0.58 -6.90 10.57
N THR A 103 1.56 -6.90 9.66
CA THR A 103 1.64 -6.02 8.51
C THR A 103 1.76 -6.88 7.27
N LEU A 104 0.65 -7.03 6.54
CA LEU A 104 0.51 -7.93 5.40
C LEU A 104 0.24 -7.14 4.13
N TYR A 105 0.70 -7.69 3.02
CA TYR A 105 0.48 -7.16 1.68
C TYR A 105 -0.21 -8.22 0.85
N TYR A 106 -1.24 -7.81 0.12
CA TYR A 106 -1.92 -8.70 -0.81
C TYR A 106 -1.15 -8.78 -2.13
N TYR A 107 -0.75 -10.00 -2.48
CA TYR A 107 -0.10 -10.32 -3.74
C TYR A 107 -1.09 -11.02 -4.66
N THR A 108 -1.70 -10.26 -5.57
CA THR A 108 -2.77 -10.74 -6.46
C THR A 108 -2.35 -11.97 -7.29
N GLU A 109 -1.10 -12.00 -7.78
CA GLU A 109 -0.58 -13.10 -8.60
C GLU A 109 -0.56 -14.45 -7.88
N LYS A 110 -0.48 -14.42 -6.54
CA LYS A 110 -0.39 -15.63 -5.69
C LYS A 110 -1.66 -15.86 -4.87
N ASP A 111 -2.61 -14.94 -4.94
CA ASP A 111 -3.77 -14.87 -4.05
C ASP A 111 -3.40 -15.14 -2.58
N ALA A 112 -2.45 -14.33 -2.09
CA ALA A 112 -1.84 -14.51 -0.77
C ALA A 112 -1.66 -13.18 -0.03
N LEU A 113 -1.79 -13.23 1.29
CA LEU A 113 -1.37 -12.16 2.20
C LEU A 113 -0.01 -12.52 2.79
N ALA A 114 1.03 -11.76 2.47
CA ALA A 114 2.38 -12.01 2.99
C ALA A 114 2.99 -10.75 3.60
N GLY A 115 3.85 -10.92 4.61
CA GLY A 115 4.50 -9.81 5.28
C GLY A 115 5.05 -10.22 6.63
N PHE A 116 4.82 -9.38 7.64
CA PHE A 116 5.47 -9.49 8.93
C PHE A 116 4.48 -9.64 10.08
N TYR A 117 4.85 -10.47 11.05
CA TYR A 117 4.20 -10.61 12.35
C TYR A 117 5.17 -10.18 13.45
N TYR A 118 4.86 -9.10 14.16
CA TYR A 118 5.56 -8.69 15.36
C TYR A 118 4.89 -9.30 16.61
N GLN A 119 5.60 -10.19 17.29
CA GLN A 119 5.15 -10.82 18.54
C GLN A 119 5.59 -9.97 19.73
N ALA A 120 4.68 -9.13 20.22
CA ALA A 120 4.97 -8.15 21.28
C ALA A 120 5.42 -8.77 22.61
N ALA A 121 4.97 -10.00 22.93
CA ALA A 121 5.34 -10.66 24.18
C ALA A 121 6.83 -11.03 24.27
N VAL A 122 7.50 -11.24 23.13
CA VAL A 122 8.92 -11.61 23.06
C VAL A 122 9.77 -10.62 22.26
N GLY A 123 9.14 -9.59 21.68
CA GLY A 123 9.83 -8.54 20.94
C GLY A 123 10.46 -8.98 19.62
N GLN A 124 9.92 -10.02 18.98
CA GLN A 124 10.47 -10.58 17.73
C GLN A 124 9.54 -10.36 16.55
N THR A 125 10.12 -10.30 15.35
CA THR A 125 9.39 -10.18 14.08
C THR A 125 9.64 -11.41 13.22
N TYR A 126 8.59 -11.95 12.65
CA TYR A 126 8.61 -13.12 11.77
C TYR A 126 8.04 -12.78 10.41
N GLU A 127 8.61 -13.34 9.35
CA GLU A 127 7.96 -13.37 8.05
C GLU A 127 6.84 -14.41 8.05
N VAL A 128 5.69 -14.04 7.50
CA VAL A 128 4.50 -14.89 7.49
C VAL A 128 3.78 -14.80 6.15
N VAL A 129 3.10 -15.88 5.79
CA VAL A 129 2.20 -15.94 4.64
C VAL A 129 0.88 -16.59 5.05
N PHE A 130 -0.21 -16.06 4.54
CA PHE A 130 -1.53 -16.64 4.61
C PHE A 130 -2.06 -16.85 3.19
N ILE A 131 -2.60 -18.03 2.93
CA ILE A 131 -3.17 -18.41 1.65
C ILE A 131 -4.69 -18.34 1.74
N ARG A 132 -5.36 -17.86 0.68
CA ARG A 132 -6.81 -17.85 0.65
C ARG A 132 -7.35 -19.27 0.82
N LYS A 133 -8.29 -19.42 1.73
CA LYS A 133 -9.04 -20.66 1.86
C LYS A 133 -10.11 -20.70 0.77
N PRO A 134 -10.22 -21.81 0.01
CA PRO A 134 -11.32 -21.97 -0.94
C PRO A 134 -12.66 -21.77 -0.22
N GLY A 135 -13.56 -21.00 -0.83
CA GLY A 135 -14.95 -20.94 -0.37
C GLY A 135 -15.54 -22.34 -0.34
N ARG A 136 -16.32 -22.64 0.70
CA ARG A 136 -17.17 -23.84 0.70
C ARG A 136 -18.39 -23.60 -0.18
#